data_AF-A0A1Z4LN54-F1
#
_entry.id   AF-A0A1Z4LN54-F1
#
_cell.length_a   1.000
_cell.length_b   1.000
_cell.length_c   1.000
_cell.angle_alpha   90.00
_cell.angle_beta   90.00
_cell.angle_gamma   90.00
#
_symmetry.space_group_name_H-M   'P 1'
#
loop_
_entity.id
_entity.type
_entity.pdbx_description
1 polymer ?
#
loop_
_entity_poly.entity_id
_entity_poly.type
_entity_poly.pdbx_seq_one_letter_code
_entity_poly.pdbx_strand_id
1 'polypeptide(L)'
;MSKQNISSTITLKDKVVAHRISDGSELIPAEIQANKSFDNNRLPNTPLETGYIVDDEGIIDNYATEADISLTDYPSPKQQKHYIFLGAGAMLLVTTTLLIAFAAS
;
A
#
# COMPACT_ATOMS: atom_id res chain seq x y z
N MET A 1 14.52 -62.65 -42.74
CA MET A 1 14.04 -62.57 -41.34
C MET A 1 13.75 -61.12 -41.00
N SER A 2 12.51 -60.85 -40.58
CA SER A 2 11.93 -59.51 -40.37
C SER A 2 12.39 -58.92 -39.02
N LYS A 3 12.79 -57.64 -39.01
CA LYS A 3 13.17 -56.90 -37.79
C LYS A 3 11.91 -56.31 -37.16
N GLN A 4 11.57 -56.73 -35.94
CA GLN A 4 10.52 -56.10 -35.15
C GLN A 4 11.14 -55.00 -34.28
N ASN A 5 10.65 -53.77 -34.49
CA ASN A 5 11.08 -52.55 -33.81
C ASN A 5 10.13 -52.34 -32.63
N ILE A 6 10.61 -52.47 -31.39
CA ILE A 6 9.78 -52.36 -30.20
C ILE A 6 9.89 -50.92 -29.69
N SER A 7 8.85 -50.13 -29.95
CA SER A 7 8.69 -48.78 -29.39
C SER A 7 8.50 -48.88 -27.88
N SER A 8 9.46 -48.40 -27.10
CA SER A 8 9.34 -48.27 -25.65
C SER A 8 8.43 -47.08 -25.31
N THR A 9 7.16 -47.39 -25.05
CA THR A 9 6.16 -46.44 -24.52
C THR A 9 6.54 -46.04 -23.09
N ILE A 10 6.86 -44.76 -22.88
CA ILE A 10 7.09 -44.20 -21.55
C ILE A 10 5.75 -43.67 -21.03
N THR A 11 5.16 -44.37 -20.07
CA THR A 11 3.93 -43.97 -19.38
C THR A 11 4.25 -42.85 -18.40
N LEU A 12 4.00 -41.60 -18.78
CA LEU A 12 4.08 -40.42 -17.90
C LEU A 12 2.83 -40.33 -17.00
N LYS A 13 2.53 -41.40 -16.27
CA LYS A 13 1.64 -41.33 -15.09
C LYS A 13 2.56 -41.22 -13.90
N ASP A 14 2.79 -39.98 -13.47
CA ASP A 14 3.10 -39.55 -12.10
C ASP A 14 4.12 -38.40 -12.12
N LYS A 15 3.67 -37.23 -11.63
CA LYS A 15 4.51 -36.07 -11.27
C LYS A 15 5.01 -35.09 -12.34
N VAL A 16 4.25 -34.82 -13.41
CA VAL A 16 4.29 -33.49 -14.03
C VAL A 16 3.15 -32.69 -13.39
N VAL A 17 3.48 -31.89 -12.37
CA VAL A 17 2.60 -30.80 -11.93
C VAL A 17 2.27 -30.04 -13.20
N ALA A 18 1.01 -30.07 -13.63
CA ALA A 18 0.58 -29.43 -14.86
C ALA A 18 1.08 -27.99 -14.85
N HIS A 19 2.10 -27.70 -15.66
CA HIS A 19 2.47 -26.34 -15.98
C HIS A 19 1.18 -25.75 -16.56
N ARG A 20 0.58 -24.76 -15.89
CA ARG A 20 -0.56 -24.07 -16.48
C ARG A 20 -0.07 -23.54 -17.82
N ILE A 21 -0.60 -24.09 -18.90
CA ILE A 21 -0.33 -23.59 -20.24
C ILE A 21 -0.93 -22.18 -20.24
N SER A 22 -0.06 -21.19 -20.35
CA SER A 22 -0.45 -19.78 -20.44
C SER A 22 -1.35 -19.63 -21.67
N ASP A 23 -2.54 -19.10 -21.45
CA ASP A 23 -3.54 -18.81 -22.48
C ASP A 23 -3.50 -17.34 -22.91
N GLY A 24 -2.52 -16.59 -22.37
CA GLY A 24 -2.38 -15.15 -22.58
C GLY A 24 -3.31 -14.32 -21.73
N SER A 25 -4.19 -14.92 -20.91
CA SER A 25 -5.07 -14.18 -20.01
C SER A 25 -4.31 -13.53 -18.86
N GLU A 26 -3.15 -14.08 -18.48
CA GLU A 26 -2.25 -13.49 -17.50
C GLU A 26 -1.54 -12.22 -17.99
N LEU A 27 -1.57 -11.95 -19.31
CA LEU A 27 -1.07 -10.72 -19.91
C LEU A 27 -2.14 -9.63 -19.94
N ILE A 28 -3.39 -9.98 -19.64
CA ILE A 28 -4.45 -9.01 -19.50
C ILE A 28 -4.28 -8.38 -18.12
N PRO A 29 -4.01 -7.06 -18.05
CA PRO A 29 -3.93 -6.35 -16.78
C PRO A 29 -5.21 -6.59 -15.98
N ALA A 30 -5.07 -6.75 -14.65
CA ALA A 30 -6.21 -7.07 -13.78
C ALA A 30 -7.32 -6.00 -13.87
N GLU A 31 -6.93 -4.77 -14.20
CA GLU A 31 -7.75 -3.58 -14.42
C GLU A 31 -8.82 -3.81 -15.52
N ILE A 32 -8.44 -4.45 -16.64
CA ILE A 32 -9.38 -4.71 -17.76
C ILE A 32 -10.46 -5.73 -17.36
N GLN A 33 -10.13 -6.67 -16.48
CA GLN A 33 -11.06 -7.70 -16.03
C GLN A 33 -12.01 -7.16 -14.94
N ALA A 34 -11.50 -6.31 -14.04
CA ALA A 34 -12.31 -5.65 -13.01
C ALA A 34 -13.46 -4.81 -13.60
N ASN A 35 -13.22 -4.10 -14.71
CA ASN A 35 -14.24 -3.30 -15.38
C ASN A 35 -15.41 -4.15 -15.93
N LYS A 36 -15.15 -5.38 -16.39
CA LYS A 36 -16.23 -6.29 -16.85
C LYS A 36 -17.06 -6.87 -15.71
N SER A 37 -16.45 -7.02 -14.52
CA SER A 37 -17.11 -7.57 -13.33
C SER A 37 -17.84 -6.49 -12.51
N PHE A 38 -17.45 -5.22 -12.64
CA PHE A 38 -18.28 -4.09 -12.24
C PHE A 38 -19.46 -4.01 -13.21
N ASP A 39 -20.51 -4.77 -12.88
CA ASP A 39 -21.79 -4.79 -13.57
C ASP A 39 -22.16 -3.42 -14.17
N ASN A 40 -22.48 -3.42 -15.46
CA ASN A 40 -23.01 -2.29 -16.25
C ASN A 40 -24.31 -1.65 -15.68
N ASN A 41 -24.74 -2.06 -14.48
CA ASN A 41 -25.95 -1.65 -13.79
C ASN A 41 -25.67 -0.74 -12.56
N ARG A 42 -24.42 -0.57 -12.12
CA ARG A 42 -24.10 0.47 -11.12
C ARG A 42 -23.98 1.80 -11.84
N LEU A 43 -24.86 2.74 -11.50
CA LEU A 43 -24.78 4.10 -12.02
C LEU A 43 -23.36 4.64 -11.78
N PRO A 44 -22.78 5.39 -12.73
CA PRO A 44 -21.44 6.01 -12.61
C PRO A 44 -21.31 6.98 -11.41
N ASN A 45 -22.39 7.19 -10.65
CA ASN A 45 -22.50 8.13 -9.55
C ASN A 45 -22.51 7.43 -8.18
N THR A 46 -22.23 6.11 -8.12
CA THR A 46 -22.13 5.40 -6.83
C THR A 46 -20.73 5.65 -6.27
N PRO A 47 -20.57 6.36 -5.14
CA PRO A 47 -19.25 6.59 -4.56
C PRO A 47 -18.61 5.24 -4.23
N LEU A 48 -17.33 5.07 -4.59
CA LEU A 48 -16.58 3.89 -4.16
C LEU A 48 -16.46 3.88 -2.63
N GLU A 49 -16.19 2.69 -2.07
CA GLU A 49 -15.93 2.55 -0.65
C GLU A 49 -14.73 3.42 -0.23
N THR A 50 -14.72 3.90 1.01
CA THR A 50 -13.65 4.76 1.52
C THR A 50 -12.29 4.07 1.35
N GLY A 51 -11.36 4.72 0.63
CA GLY A 51 -10.01 4.19 0.36
C GLY A 51 -9.79 3.70 -1.08
N TYR A 52 -10.78 3.81 -1.96
CA TYR A 52 -10.60 3.64 -3.40
C TYR A 52 -10.69 5.00 -4.11
N ILE A 53 -9.81 5.21 -5.09
CA ILE A 53 -9.84 6.37 -5.98
C ILE A 53 -10.05 5.92 -7.42
N VAL A 54 -10.66 6.78 -8.22
CA VAL A 54 -10.88 6.58 -9.65
C VAL A 54 -10.08 7.65 -10.38
N ASP A 55 -9.36 7.25 -11.43
CA ASP A 55 -8.68 8.20 -12.30
C ASP A 55 -9.65 8.99 -13.20
N ASP A 56 -9.12 9.88 -14.04
CA ASP A 56 -9.91 10.67 -14.99
C ASP A 56 -10.50 9.82 -16.13
N GLU A 57 -10.00 8.60 -16.33
CA GLU A 57 -10.51 7.63 -17.29
C GLU A 57 -11.66 6.78 -16.71
N GLY A 58 -11.94 6.88 -15.41
CA GLY A 58 -12.97 6.09 -14.75
C GLY A 58 -12.49 4.71 -14.25
N ILE A 59 -11.17 4.48 -14.22
CA ILE A 59 -10.54 3.24 -13.78
C ILE A 59 -10.17 3.33 -12.30
N ILE A 60 -10.46 2.27 -11.54
CA ILE A 60 -10.08 2.17 -10.13
C ILE A 60 -8.57 2.05 -10.05
N ASP A 61 -7.96 2.96 -9.29
CA ASP A 61 -6.53 2.94 -9.07
C ASP A 61 -6.14 1.89 -8.02
N ASN A 62 -5.04 1.17 -8.29
CA ASN A 62 -4.42 0.22 -7.36
C ASN A 62 -3.39 0.89 -6.44
N TYR A 63 -3.12 2.19 -6.60
CA TYR A 63 -2.30 2.96 -5.66
C TYR A 63 -3.08 3.30 -4.37
N ALA A 64 -2.35 3.41 -3.27
CA ALA A 64 -2.93 3.81 -2.00
C ALA A 64 -3.49 5.24 -2.10
N THR A 65 -4.68 5.47 -1.55
CA THR A 65 -5.21 6.83 -1.40
C THR A 65 -4.24 7.67 -0.58
N GLU A 66 -3.92 8.89 -1.05
CA GLU A 66 -3.16 9.83 -0.25
C GLU A 66 -3.89 10.08 1.08
N ALA A 67 -3.15 9.98 2.19
CA ALA A 67 -3.74 10.24 3.49
C ALA A 67 -4.24 11.70 3.54
N ASP A 68 -5.42 11.90 4.13
CA ASP A 68 -5.96 13.24 4.33
C ASP A 68 -4.95 14.10 5.10
N ILE A 69 -4.41 15.10 4.42
CA ILE A 69 -3.44 16.01 5.02
C ILE A 69 -4.18 17.03 5.87
N SER A 70 -4.16 16.83 7.19
CA SER A 70 -4.66 17.85 8.11
C SER A 70 -3.73 19.06 8.08
N LEU A 71 -4.19 20.14 7.45
CA LEU A 71 -3.50 21.44 7.51
C LEU A 71 -3.50 21.91 8.97
N THR A 72 -2.31 22.04 9.55
CA THR A 72 -2.18 22.54 10.93
C THR A 72 -2.24 24.06 10.94
N ASP A 73 -3.19 24.61 11.68
CA ASP A 73 -3.26 26.05 11.92
C ASP A 73 -2.10 26.54 12.77
N TYR A 74 -1.65 27.77 12.52
CA TYR A 74 -0.66 28.43 13.37
C TYR A 74 -1.22 28.61 14.79
N PRO A 75 -0.43 28.36 15.85
CA PRO A 75 -0.94 28.38 17.22
C PRO A 75 -1.49 29.75 17.61
N SER A 76 -2.63 29.74 18.27
CA SER A 76 -3.25 30.95 18.82
C SER A 76 -2.34 31.63 19.86
N PRO A 77 -2.50 32.95 20.11
CA PRO A 77 -1.71 33.66 21.13
C PRO A 77 -1.79 33.02 22.53
N LYS A 78 -2.91 32.38 22.87
CA LYS A 78 -3.06 31.64 24.14
C LYS A 78 -2.22 30.36 24.16
N GLN A 79 -2.16 29.62 23.06
CA GLN A 79 -1.31 28.43 22.94
C GLN A 79 0.17 28.80 22.96
N GLN A 80 0.55 29.89 22.28
CA GLN A 80 1.93 30.39 22.31
C GLN A 80 2.42 30.71 23.72
N LYS A 81 1.58 31.30 24.57
CA LYS A 81 1.93 31.55 25.99
C LYS A 81 2.24 30.26 26.75
N HIS A 82 1.46 29.20 26.52
CA HIS A 82 1.73 27.90 27.14
C HIS A 82 3.05 27.31 26.65
N TYR A 83 3.36 27.44 25.35
CA TYR A 83 4.63 26.99 24.81
C TYR A 83 5.83 27.77 25.37
N ILE A 84 5.69 29.09 25.54
CA ILE A 84 6.72 29.92 26.20
C ILE A 84 6.93 29.44 27.64
N PHE A 85 5.86 29.18 28.38
CA PHE A 85 5.97 28.68 29.76
C PHE A 85 6.65 27.32 29.83
N LEU A 86 6.28 26.39 28.94
CA LEU A 86 6.90 25.07 28.85
C LEU A 86 8.38 25.17 28.46
N GLY A 87 8.71 26.04 27.51
CA GLY A 87 10.08 26.32 27.09
C GLY A 87 10.94 26.90 28.22
N ALA A 88 10.39 27.82 29.01
CA ALA A 88 11.07 28.37 30.18
C ALA A 88 11.36 27.28 31.24
N GLY A 89 10.39 26.40 31.50
CA GLY A 89 10.57 25.26 32.41
C GLY A 89 11.65 24.29 31.92
N ALA A 90 11.65 23.96 30.63
CA ALA A 90 12.65 23.09 30.02
C ALA A 90 14.07 23.70 30.12
N MET A 91 14.21 25.00 29.82
CA MET A 91 15.49 25.71 29.96
C MET A 91 16.01 25.71 31.39
N LEU A 92 15.12 25.93 32.37
CA LEU A 92 15.49 25.91 33.78
C LEU A 92 16.02 24.53 34.18
N LEU A 93 15.29 23.46 33.82
CA LEU A 93 15.71 22.07 34.07
C LEU A 93 17.11 21.82 33.48
N VAL A 94 17.30 22.08 32.19
CA VAL A 94 18.57 21.85 31.49
C VAL A 94 19.72 22.61 32.16
N THR A 95 19.51 23.89 32.47
CA THR A 95 20.51 24.74 33.11
C THR A 95 20.87 24.22 34.50
N THR A 96 19.87 23.87 35.31
CA THR A 96 20.10 23.31 36.64
C THR A 96 20.84 21.99 36.58
N THR A 97 20.49 21.10 35.65
CA THR A 97 21.21 19.83 35.44
C THR A 97 22.67 20.07 35.08
N LEU A 98 22.97 20.99 34.16
CA LEU A 98 24.34 21.38 33.81
C LEU A 98 25.11 21.91 35.01
N LEU A 99 24.52 22.82 35.79
CA LEU A 99 25.15 23.37 36.99
C LEU A 99 25.48 22.28 38.01
N ILE A 100 24.57 21.34 38.25
CA ILE A 100 24.80 20.20 39.15
C ILE A 100 25.93 19.31 38.63
N ALA A 101 25.95 19.02 37.32
CA ALA A 101 26.99 18.19 36.72
C ALA A 101 28.39 18.82 36.86
N PHE A 102 28.51 20.14 36.64
CA PHE A 102 29.77 20.85 36.85
C PHE A 102 30.18 20.94 38.32
N ALA A 103 29.22 21.11 39.24
CA ALA A 103 29.51 21.17 40.68
C ALA A 103 29.96 19.83 41.26
N ALA A 104 29.58 18.71 40.64
CA ALA A 104 29.95 17.36 41.06
C ALA A 104 31.27 16.85 40.44
N SER A 105 31.88 17.63 39.53
CA SER A 105 33.14 17.30 38.84
C SER A 105 34.38 17.73 39.61
#